data_AF-A0A9D9YCK3-F1
#
_entry.id   AF-A0A9D9YCK3-F1
#
_cell.length_a   1.000
_cell.length_b   1.000
_cell.length_c   1.000
_cell.angle_alpha   90.00
_cell.angle_beta   90.00
_cell.angle_gamma   90.00
#
_symmetry.space_group_name_H-M   'P 1'
#
loop_
_entity.id
_entity.type
_entity.pdbx_description
1 polymer ?
#
loop_
_entity_poly.entity_id
_entity_poly.type
_entity_poly.pdbx_seq_one_letter_code
_entity_poly.pdbx_strand_id
1 'polypeptide(L)'
;MPKKILPDMEAFQFHIKHKLESWGFRSINKIEIEKDFKRLGLFSRNPKEGREEGFIFTSKNGLKVIVWTTFVLQDEKARDEDLGWVLITNGDKVLYFAHPFRRTKNFAANLTRYAWIARWRVLNRPLCPDCNRLMDIARGKGIRARYWICTNRTKHKSTKATKISWDYGMPPKALAFLKAERAARRKYIVRRRKDGKLANVAPLIRSGMWTVSRKDNMV
;
A
#
# COMPACT_ATOMS: atom_id res chain seq x y z
N MET A 1 -21.41 -4.23 -13.50
CA MET A 1 -20.26 -4.07 -12.58
C MET A 1 -20.47 -5.00 -11.39
N PRO A 2 -19.43 -5.55 -10.71
CA PRO A 2 -19.66 -6.43 -9.56
C PRO A 2 -20.41 -5.70 -8.45
N LYS A 3 -21.36 -6.38 -7.80
CA LYS A 3 -22.18 -5.83 -6.70
C LYS A 3 -21.25 -5.28 -5.61
N LYS A 4 -21.50 -4.03 -5.23
CA LYS A 4 -20.78 -3.36 -4.15
C LYS A 4 -21.28 -3.93 -2.83
N ILE A 5 -20.35 -4.34 -1.97
CA ILE A 5 -20.65 -4.89 -0.64
C ILE A 5 -19.87 -4.06 0.37
N LEU A 6 -20.62 -3.34 1.20
CA LEU A 6 -20.09 -2.57 2.32
C LEU A 6 -19.96 -3.52 3.52
N PRO A 7 -18.77 -3.62 4.16
CA PRO A 7 -18.70 -4.30 5.44
C PRO A 7 -19.53 -3.49 6.46
N ASP A 8 -20.37 -4.20 7.20
CA ASP A 8 -20.95 -3.68 8.44
C ASP A 8 -19.89 -3.64 9.55
N MET A 9 -20.28 -3.14 10.73
CA MET A 9 -19.38 -3.02 11.87
C MET A 9 -18.79 -4.37 12.29
N GLU A 10 -19.60 -5.44 12.34
CA GLU A 10 -19.14 -6.76 12.77
C GLU A 10 -18.09 -7.33 11.78
N ALA A 11 -18.40 -7.31 10.49
CA ALA A 11 -17.49 -7.72 9.44
C ALA A 11 -16.21 -6.88 9.43
N PHE A 12 -16.30 -5.59 9.73
CA PHE A 12 -15.15 -4.72 9.88
C PHE A 12 -14.27 -5.13 11.08
N GLN A 13 -14.86 -5.28 12.27
CA GLN A 13 -14.14 -5.63 13.49
C GLN A 13 -13.45 -6.99 13.34
N PHE A 14 -14.20 -8.01 12.91
CA PHE A 14 -13.71 -9.38 12.87
C PHE A 14 -12.77 -9.65 11.68
N HIS A 15 -13.15 -9.26 10.46
CA HIS A 15 -12.37 -9.62 9.27
C HIS A 15 -11.22 -8.66 8.95
N ILE A 16 -11.25 -7.43 9.47
CA ILE A 16 -10.22 -6.43 9.20
C ILE A 16 -9.46 -6.08 10.47
N LYS A 17 -10.12 -5.47 11.47
CA LYS A 17 -9.44 -4.88 12.62
C LYS A 17 -8.69 -5.93 13.46
N HIS A 18 -9.38 -6.92 14.01
CA HIS A 18 -8.74 -7.95 14.84
C HIS A 18 -7.63 -8.69 14.10
N LYS A 19 -7.83 -8.94 12.81
CA LYS A 19 -6.82 -9.60 11.99
C LYS A 19 -5.56 -8.75 11.82
N LEU A 20 -5.71 -7.46 11.55
CA LEU A 20 -4.57 -6.54 11.46
C LEU A 20 -3.88 -6.39 12.82
N GLU A 21 -4.64 -6.23 13.89
CA GLU A 21 -4.12 -6.14 15.26
C GLU A 21 -3.33 -7.39 15.66
N SER A 22 -3.83 -8.59 15.33
CA SER A 22 -3.11 -9.85 15.57
C SER A 22 -1.75 -9.93 14.85
N TRP A 23 -1.55 -9.12 13.81
CA TRP A 23 -0.27 -9.00 13.10
C TRP A 23 0.60 -7.85 13.60
N GLY A 24 0.20 -7.17 14.67
CA GLY A 24 0.92 -6.04 15.27
C GLY A 24 0.69 -4.71 14.55
N PHE A 25 -0.34 -4.61 13.70
CA PHE A 25 -0.79 -3.29 13.28
C PHE A 25 -1.55 -2.64 14.43
N ARG A 26 -1.43 -1.32 14.55
CA ARG A 26 -2.26 -0.52 15.47
C ARG A 26 -3.09 0.48 14.67
N SER A 27 -4.22 0.89 15.22
CA SER A 27 -4.96 2.03 14.69
C SER A 27 -4.10 3.29 14.70
N ILE A 28 -4.25 4.11 13.66
CA ILE A 28 -3.60 5.41 13.58
C ILE A 28 -4.40 6.37 14.44
N ASN A 29 -3.76 7.02 15.41
CA ASN A 29 -4.46 7.94 16.30
C ASN A 29 -4.81 9.24 15.55
N LYS A 30 -5.94 9.87 15.91
CA LYS A 30 -6.33 11.21 15.43
C LYS A 30 -5.23 12.24 15.63
N ILE A 31 -4.60 12.22 16.79
CA ILE A 31 -3.52 13.14 17.12
C ILE A 31 -2.31 12.97 16.17
N GLU A 32 -1.97 11.73 15.80
CA GLU A 32 -0.85 11.47 14.88
C GLU A 32 -1.14 12.04 13.49
N ILE A 33 -2.37 11.86 13.01
CA ILE A 33 -2.79 12.41 11.72
C ILE A 33 -2.79 13.93 11.76
N GLU A 34 -3.38 14.54 12.78
CA GLU A 34 -3.42 16.00 12.89
C GLU A 34 -2.02 16.59 12.96
N LYS A 35 -1.10 15.95 13.69
CA LYS A 35 0.32 16.32 13.71
C LYS A 35 0.94 16.22 12.32
N ASP A 36 0.77 15.11 11.61
CA ASP A 36 1.30 14.94 10.26
C ASP A 36 0.67 15.93 9.27
N PHE A 37 -0.63 16.20 9.38
CA PHE A 37 -1.35 17.17 8.56
C PHE A 37 -0.83 18.58 8.77
N LYS A 38 -0.70 19.00 10.03
CA LYS A 38 -0.19 20.32 10.39
C LYS A 38 1.27 20.48 9.97
N ARG A 39 2.10 19.45 10.19
CA ARG A 39 3.53 19.44 9.85
C ARG A 39 3.76 19.53 8.35
N LEU A 40 3.11 18.66 7.57
CA LEU A 40 3.25 18.60 6.11
C LEU A 40 2.36 19.61 5.37
N GLY A 41 1.48 20.32 6.09
CA GLY A 41 0.46 21.17 5.51
C GLY A 41 -0.42 20.41 4.52
N LEU A 42 -0.87 19.20 4.90
CA LEU A 42 -1.75 18.38 4.07
C LEU A 42 -3.13 19.02 4.01
N PHE A 43 -3.59 19.32 2.80
CA PHE A 43 -4.97 19.70 2.56
C PHE A 43 -5.62 18.77 1.52
N SER A 44 -6.90 18.48 1.74
CA SER A 44 -7.68 17.64 0.83
C SER A 44 -8.20 18.51 -0.29
N ARG A 45 -8.05 18.08 -1.54
CA ARG A 45 -8.74 18.75 -2.67
C ARG A 45 -10.25 18.55 -2.63
N ASN A 46 -10.68 17.44 -2.04
CA ASN A 46 -12.08 17.06 -1.86
C ASN A 46 -12.29 16.68 -0.39
N PRO A 47 -12.48 17.66 0.52
CA PRO A 47 -12.76 17.38 1.92
C PRO A 47 -14.04 16.53 2.03
N LYS A 48 -14.01 15.51 2.89
CA LYS A 48 -15.13 14.60 3.12
C LYS A 48 -15.40 14.50 4.62
N GLU A 49 -16.67 14.43 5.01
CA GLU A 49 -17.09 14.33 6.42
C GLU A 49 -16.73 12.98 7.06
N GLY A 50 -16.32 13.03 8.32
CA GLY A 50 -15.85 11.86 9.06
C GLY A 50 -14.46 11.39 8.62
N ARG A 51 -13.91 10.41 9.35
CA ARG A 51 -12.55 9.91 9.12
C ARG A 51 -12.53 8.41 8.89
N GLU A 52 -11.88 8.01 7.80
CA GLU A 52 -11.59 6.61 7.52
C GLU A 52 -10.63 6.03 8.56
N GLU A 53 -10.93 4.83 9.03
CA GLU A 53 -10.04 4.10 9.93
C GLU A 53 -8.83 3.58 9.17
N GLY A 54 -7.65 3.88 9.72
CA GLY A 54 -6.36 3.48 9.19
C GLY A 54 -5.54 2.74 10.22
N PHE A 55 -4.72 1.80 9.75
CA PHE A 55 -3.84 0.97 10.56
C PHE A 55 -2.40 1.13 10.11
N ILE A 56 -1.47 1.13 11.06
CA ILE A 56 -0.04 1.25 10.81
C ILE A 56 0.74 0.12 11.48
N PHE A 57 1.69 -0.44 10.74
CA PHE A 57 2.71 -1.35 11.25
C PHE A 57 4.08 -0.70 11.02
N THR A 58 4.85 -0.53 12.09
CA THR A 58 6.21 0.01 12.02
C THR A 58 7.21 -1.10 12.24
N SER A 59 8.11 -1.30 11.29
CA SER A 59 9.18 -2.28 11.42
C SER A 59 10.44 -1.67 12.04
N LYS A 60 11.29 -2.52 12.59
CA LYS A 60 12.60 -2.11 13.14
C LYS A 60 13.58 -1.57 12.08
N ASN A 61 13.31 -1.75 10.78
CA ASN A 61 14.20 -1.31 9.69
C ASN A 61 13.82 0.04 9.07
N GLY A 62 12.94 0.81 9.74
CA GLY A 62 12.50 2.15 9.33
C GLY A 62 11.33 2.18 8.36
N LEU A 63 11.00 1.06 7.70
CA LEU A 63 9.84 0.99 6.82
C LEU A 63 8.54 0.83 7.62
N LYS A 64 7.47 1.46 7.14
CA LYS A 64 6.12 1.36 7.70
C LYS A 64 5.16 0.80 6.65
N VAL A 65 4.17 0.02 7.09
CA VAL A 65 3.02 -0.39 6.27
C VAL A 65 1.80 0.33 6.79
N ILE A 66 1.09 1.02 5.90
CA ILE A 66 -0.15 1.70 6.24
C ILE A 66 -1.29 1.05 5.45
N VAL A 67 -2.37 0.74 6.16
CA VAL A 67 -3.60 0.19 5.60
C VAL A 67 -4.70 1.21 5.83
N TRP A 68 -5.31 1.69 4.76
CA TRP A 68 -6.49 2.53 4.85
C TRP A 68 -7.70 1.71 4.48
N THR A 69 -8.68 1.72 5.37
CA THR A 69 -9.98 1.10 5.13
C THR A 69 -10.94 2.15 4.56
N THR A 70 -12.13 1.73 4.17
CA THR A 70 -13.21 2.64 3.77
C THR A 70 -14.18 2.92 4.92
N PHE A 71 -13.90 2.41 6.12
CA PHE A 71 -14.83 2.41 7.25
C PHE A 71 -14.68 3.68 8.07
N VAL A 72 -15.78 4.33 8.43
CA VAL A 72 -15.80 5.52 9.28
C VAL A 72 -16.38 5.09 10.62
N LEU A 73 -15.56 5.06 11.66
CA LEU A 73 -15.97 4.56 12.98
C LEU A 73 -17.12 5.36 13.59
N GLN A 74 -17.10 6.69 13.42
CA GLN A 74 -18.13 7.59 13.98
C GLN A 74 -19.52 7.32 13.41
N ASP A 75 -19.58 6.89 12.16
CA ASP A 75 -20.82 6.66 11.43
C ASP A 75 -21.20 5.17 11.39
N GLU A 76 -20.36 4.31 11.99
CA GLU A 76 -20.47 2.85 11.96
C GLU A 76 -20.68 2.25 10.56
N LYS A 77 -20.21 2.94 9.52
CA LYS A 77 -20.47 2.57 8.13
C LYS A 77 -19.25 2.70 7.25
N ALA A 78 -19.18 1.85 6.23
CA ALA A 78 -18.26 2.06 5.13
C ALA A 78 -18.77 3.16 4.20
N ARG A 79 -17.87 4.06 3.80
CA ARG A 79 -18.18 5.10 2.79
C ARG A 79 -18.63 4.47 1.48
N ASP A 80 -19.25 5.29 0.63
CA ASP A 80 -19.75 4.82 -0.65
C ASP A 80 -18.79 4.94 -1.83
N GLU A 81 -17.84 5.87 -1.78
CA GLU A 81 -17.00 6.16 -2.95
C GLU A 81 -15.55 5.74 -2.78
N ASP A 82 -15.09 5.58 -1.54
CA ASP A 82 -13.66 5.36 -1.28
C ASP A 82 -13.20 3.93 -1.58
N LEU A 83 -11.87 3.70 -1.56
CA LEU A 83 -11.26 2.40 -1.82
C LEU A 83 -10.35 2.04 -0.66
N GLY A 84 -10.14 0.75 -0.44
CA GLY A 84 -9.12 0.30 0.51
C GLY A 84 -7.72 0.48 -0.09
N TRP A 85 -6.74 0.80 0.75
CA TRP A 85 -5.34 0.98 0.33
C TRP A 85 -4.38 0.25 1.24
N VAL A 86 -3.31 -0.26 0.64
CA VAL A 86 -2.12 -0.73 1.36
C VAL A 86 -0.92 -0.05 0.75
N LEU A 87 -0.09 0.58 1.57
CA LEU A 87 1.08 1.33 1.14
C LEU A 87 2.28 1.08 2.05
N ILE A 88 3.49 1.24 1.50
CA ILE A 88 4.75 1.14 2.24
C ILE A 88 5.42 2.50 2.19
N THR A 89 5.81 3.03 3.34
CA THR A 89 6.54 4.30 3.46
C THR A 89 7.90 4.11 4.12
N ASN A 90 8.78 5.07 3.89
CA ASN A 90 9.97 5.34 4.68
C ASN A 90 9.95 6.83 5.02
N GLY A 91 9.87 7.17 6.31
CA GLY A 91 9.52 8.54 6.72
C GLY A 91 8.20 8.98 6.07
N ASP A 92 8.21 10.16 5.45
CA ASP A 92 7.06 10.74 4.74
C ASP A 92 6.94 10.27 3.27
N LYS A 93 7.95 9.55 2.78
CA LYS A 93 8.00 9.12 1.39
C LYS A 93 7.23 7.83 1.18
N VAL A 94 6.20 7.88 0.34
CA VAL A 94 5.51 6.66 -0.10
C VAL A 94 6.30 5.94 -1.19
N LEU A 95 6.80 4.76 -0.86
CA LEU A 95 7.64 3.93 -1.74
C LEU A 95 6.80 2.98 -2.60
N TYR A 96 5.71 2.47 -2.06
CA TYR A 96 4.84 1.51 -2.74
C TYR A 96 3.36 1.75 -2.46
N PHE A 97 2.54 1.54 -3.50
CA PHE A 97 1.09 1.48 -3.42
C PHE A 97 0.62 0.14 -4.00
N ALA A 98 -0.15 -0.61 -3.22
CA ALA A 98 -0.92 -1.73 -3.75
C ALA A 98 -1.98 -1.24 -4.75
N HIS A 99 -2.56 -2.17 -5.49
CA HIS A 99 -3.74 -1.83 -6.27
C HIS A 99 -4.88 -1.45 -5.31
N PRO A 100 -5.64 -0.38 -5.57
CA PRO A 100 -6.75 0.01 -4.71
C PRO A 100 -7.80 -1.10 -4.65
N PHE A 101 -8.38 -1.35 -3.47
CA PHE A 101 -9.34 -2.42 -3.26
C PHE A 101 -10.76 -1.88 -3.35
N ARG A 102 -11.53 -2.41 -4.33
CA ARG A 102 -12.96 -2.11 -4.44
C ARG A 102 -13.75 -2.92 -3.43
N ARG A 103 -14.78 -2.31 -2.86
CA ARG A 103 -15.75 -2.90 -1.94
C ARG A 103 -16.62 -3.94 -2.66
N THR A 104 -16.09 -5.13 -2.80
CA THR A 104 -16.76 -6.33 -3.33
C THR A 104 -16.76 -7.39 -2.23
N LYS A 105 -17.39 -8.55 -2.45
CA LYS A 105 -17.39 -9.65 -1.46
C LYS A 105 -16.01 -10.05 -0.94
N ASN A 106 -14.96 -9.85 -1.74
CA ASN A 106 -13.59 -10.19 -1.39
C ASN A 106 -12.79 -9.01 -0.82
N PHE A 107 -13.43 -7.88 -0.49
CA PHE A 107 -12.75 -6.66 -0.06
C PHE A 107 -11.88 -6.88 1.18
N ALA A 108 -12.48 -7.32 2.29
CA ALA A 108 -11.77 -7.54 3.55
C ALA A 108 -10.65 -8.58 3.40
N ALA A 109 -10.95 -9.70 2.72
CA ALA A 109 -9.97 -10.76 2.46
C ALA A 109 -8.79 -10.28 1.62
N ASN A 110 -9.04 -9.50 0.56
CA ASN A 110 -7.97 -8.97 -0.28
C ASN A 110 -7.17 -7.89 0.45
N LEU A 111 -7.83 -6.97 1.14
CA LEU A 111 -7.16 -5.90 1.89
C LEU A 111 -6.21 -6.49 2.92
N THR A 112 -6.68 -7.43 3.75
CA THR A 112 -5.85 -8.09 4.77
C THR A 112 -4.75 -8.95 4.17
N ARG A 113 -5.00 -9.70 3.08
CA ARG A 113 -3.92 -10.43 2.38
C ARG A 113 -2.82 -9.50 1.88
N TYR A 114 -3.18 -8.37 1.27
CA TYR A 114 -2.19 -7.40 0.82
C TYR A 114 -1.46 -6.71 1.97
N ALA A 115 -2.15 -6.42 3.08
CA ALA A 115 -1.52 -5.91 4.29
C ALA A 115 -0.48 -6.89 4.85
N TRP A 116 -0.84 -8.17 4.95
CA TRP A 116 0.06 -9.23 5.39
C TRP A 116 1.26 -9.38 4.46
N ILE A 117 1.06 -9.39 3.14
CA ILE A 117 2.14 -9.45 2.15
C ILE A 117 3.06 -8.23 2.27
N ALA A 118 2.50 -7.03 2.42
CA ALA A 118 3.28 -5.82 2.58
C ALA A 118 4.12 -5.89 3.86
N ARG A 119 3.51 -6.30 4.98
CA ARG A 119 4.18 -6.57 6.25
C ARG A 119 5.29 -7.60 6.11
N TRP A 120 5.07 -8.68 5.38
CA TRP A 120 6.11 -9.69 5.17
C TRP A 120 7.30 -9.13 4.41
N ARG A 121 7.06 -8.34 3.35
CA ARG A 121 8.12 -7.67 2.59
C ARG A 121 8.95 -6.71 3.43
N VAL A 122 8.30 -5.91 4.28
CA VAL A 122 9.06 -5.01 5.16
C VAL A 122 9.84 -5.79 6.20
N LEU A 123 9.25 -6.80 6.85
CA LEU A 123 9.96 -7.59 7.86
C LEU A 123 11.18 -8.33 7.28
N ASN A 124 11.11 -8.70 6.00
CA ASN A 124 12.15 -9.47 5.30
C ASN A 124 12.76 -8.62 4.21
N ARG A 125 13.00 -7.36 4.55
CA ARG A 125 13.77 -6.46 3.71
C ARG A 125 15.11 -7.13 3.41
N PRO A 126 15.38 -7.46 2.14
CA PRO A 126 16.56 -8.26 1.81
C PRO A 126 17.84 -7.46 2.01
N LEU A 127 18.90 -8.18 2.37
CA LEU A 127 20.26 -7.67 2.33
C LEU A 127 20.80 -7.77 0.91
N CYS A 128 21.62 -6.81 0.52
CA CYS A 128 22.33 -6.83 -0.74
C CYS A 128 23.32 -8.00 -0.73
N PRO A 129 23.30 -8.89 -1.74
CA PRO A 129 24.22 -10.03 -1.78
C PRO A 129 25.69 -9.61 -1.96
N ASP A 130 25.96 -8.39 -2.43
CA ASP A 130 27.33 -7.91 -2.65
C ASP A 130 27.94 -7.20 -1.44
N CYS A 131 27.14 -6.46 -0.67
CA CYS A 131 27.66 -5.62 0.43
C CYS A 131 26.90 -5.74 1.75
N ASN A 132 25.96 -6.67 1.86
CA ASN A 132 25.17 -6.98 3.06
C ASN A 132 24.39 -5.79 3.67
N ARG A 133 24.22 -4.69 2.93
CA ARG A 133 23.36 -3.57 3.34
C ARG A 133 21.90 -3.85 3.02
N LEU A 134 20.98 -3.33 3.84
CA LEU A 134 19.54 -3.37 3.56
C LEU A 134 19.23 -2.68 2.22
N MET A 135 18.49 -3.36 1.34
CA MET A 135 18.16 -2.85 0.02
C MET A 135 16.96 -1.90 0.06
N ASP A 136 16.95 -0.86 -0.76
CA ASP A 136 15.83 0.10 -0.88
C ASP A 136 14.76 -0.36 -1.87
N ILE A 137 13.57 0.23 -1.78
CA ILE A 137 12.47 -0.01 -2.73
C ILE A 137 12.58 0.97 -3.89
N ALA A 138 12.79 0.46 -5.11
CA ALA A 138 12.84 1.27 -6.32
C ALA A 138 11.66 1.05 -7.28
N ARG A 139 11.38 2.07 -8.09
CA ARG A 139 10.36 2.02 -9.15
C ARG A 139 10.94 1.39 -10.42
N GLY A 140 10.21 0.45 -11.02
CA GLY A 140 10.49 -0.09 -12.34
C GLY A 140 9.80 0.69 -13.46
N LYS A 141 9.94 0.21 -14.71
CA LYS A 141 9.33 0.82 -15.90
C LYS A 141 7.79 0.88 -15.83
N GLY A 142 7.16 -0.12 -15.22
CA GLY A 142 5.71 -0.13 -15.01
C GLY A 142 5.30 0.73 -13.82
N ILE A 143 4.15 1.41 -13.90
CA ILE A 143 3.62 2.31 -12.85
C ILE A 143 3.63 1.69 -11.44
N ARG A 144 3.28 0.41 -11.34
CA ARG A 144 3.29 -0.38 -10.08
C ARG A 144 4.44 -1.37 -9.99
N ALA A 145 5.33 -1.41 -10.97
CA ALA A 145 6.51 -2.27 -10.92
C ALA A 145 7.46 -1.74 -9.84
N ARG A 146 7.89 -2.64 -8.97
CA ARG A 146 8.88 -2.37 -7.95
C ARG A 146 9.96 -3.45 -8.01
N TYR A 147 11.09 -3.18 -7.39
CA TYR A 147 12.17 -4.12 -7.15
C TYR A 147 12.99 -3.61 -5.95
N TRP A 148 13.78 -4.48 -5.34
CA TRP A 148 14.74 -4.08 -4.32
C TRP A 148 16.04 -3.67 -5.00
N ILE A 149 16.65 -2.58 -4.56
CA ILE A 149 17.91 -2.06 -5.12
C ILE A 149 18.92 -1.76 -4.02
N CYS A 150 20.19 -2.05 -4.28
CA CYS A 150 21.30 -1.47 -3.53
C CYS A 150 22.08 -0.54 -4.47
N THR A 151 22.24 0.72 -4.06
CA THR A 151 22.93 1.75 -4.84
C THR A 151 24.40 1.94 -4.42
N ASN A 152 24.89 1.16 -3.44
CA ASN A 152 26.25 1.24 -2.90
C ASN A 152 27.31 0.63 -3.83
N ARG A 153 27.42 1.20 -5.03
CA ARG A 153 28.24 0.71 -6.14
C ARG A 153 29.72 0.54 -5.78
N THR A 154 30.25 1.37 -4.87
CA THR A 154 31.65 1.33 -4.44
C THR A 154 32.03 0.04 -3.72
N LYS A 155 31.07 -0.65 -3.09
CA LYS A 155 31.29 -1.95 -2.43
C LYS A 155 30.81 -3.14 -3.28
N HIS A 156 30.37 -2.91 -4.52
CA HIS A 156 29.87 -3.98 -5.39
C HIS A 156 30.96 -4.41 -6.37
N LYS A 157 31.16 -5.73 -6.51
CA LYS A 157 32.15 -6.30 -7.44
C LYS A 157 31.98 -5.79 -8.88
N SER A 158 30.75 -5.58 -9.31
CA SER A 158 30.41 -5.16 -10.68
C SER A 158 30.41 -3.64 -10.90
N THR A 159 30.68 -2.84 -9.86
CA THR A 159 30.48 -1.36 -9.79
C THR A 159 29.08 -0.87 -10.21
N LYS A 160 28.13 -1.79 -10.41
CA LYS A 160 26.74 -1.52 -10.79
C LYS A 160 25.83 -1.67 -9.58
N ALA A 161 24.67 -1.03 -9.64
CA ALA A 161 23.64 -1.21 -8.62
C ALA A 161 23.05 -2.62 -8.70
N THR A 162 22.93 -3.28 -7.56
CA THR A 162 22.41 -4.64 -7.45
C THR A 162 20.90 -4.59 -7.32
N LYS A 163 20.19 -5.36 -8.14
CA LYS A 163 18.74 -5.38 -8.20
C LYS A 163 18.24 -6.80 -7.99
N ILE A 164 17.24 -6.96 -7.14
CA ILE A 164 16.56 -8.24 -6.96
C ILE A 164 15.05 -8.07 -7.03
N SER A 165 14.36 -9.17 -7.35
CA SER A 165 12.90 -9.19 -7.54
C SER A 165 12.16 -8.62 -6.33
N TRP A 166 11.07 -7.87 -6.58
CA TRP A 166 10.16 -7.38 -5.52
C TRP A 166 9.50 -8.49 -4.68
N ASP A 167 9.52 -9.69 -5.24
CA ASP A 167 8.93 -10.89 -4.67
C ASP A 167 9.97 -11.83 -4.05
N TYR A 168 11.21 -11.36 -3.91
CA TYR A 168 12.31 -12.11 -3.30
C TYR A 168 11.94 -12.58 -1.89
N GLY A 169 12.22 -13.86 -1.59
CA GLY A 169 11.96 -14.47 -0.28
C GLY A 169 10.48 -14.59 0.11
N MET A 170 9.53 -14.37 -0.81
CA MET A 170 8.11 -14.48 -0.46
C MET A 170 7.65 -15.95 -0.34
N PRO A 171 6.72 -16.26 0.58
CA PRO A 171 6.20 -17.60 0.75
C PRO A 171 5.42 -18.05 -0.51
N PRO A 172 5.47 -19.34 -0.88
CA PRO A 172 4.82 -19.84 -2.09
C PRO A 172 3.32 -19.48 -2.19
N LYS A 173 2.58 -19.59 -1.07
CA LYS A 173 1.16 -19.22 -1.00
C LYS A 173 0.92 -17.73 -1.32
N ALA A 174 1.78 -16.85 -0.81
CA ALA A 174 1.72 -15.41 -1.06
C ALA A 174 2.00 -15.09 -2.54
N LEU A 175 3.02 -15.73 -3.09
CA LEU A 175 3.44 -15.57 -4.47
C LEU A 175 2.35 -16.07 -5.43
N ALA A 176 1.74 -17.22 -5.15
CA ALA A 176 0.63 -17.77 -5.93
C ALA A 176 -0.56 -16.79 -5.99
N PHE A 177 -0.98 -16.26 -4.84
CA PHE A 177 -2.02 -15.23 -4.76
C PHE A 177 -1.68 -14.00 -5.62
N LEU A 178 -0.46 -13.45 -5.49
CA LEU A 178 -0.04 -12.28 -6.26
C LEU A 178 0.04 -12.56 -7.76
N LYS A 179 0.51 -13.75 -8.16
CA LYS A 179 0.57 -14.18 -9.56
C LYS A 179 -0.82 -14.23 -10.17
N ALA A 180 -1.79 -14.84 -9.49
CA ALA A 180 -3.18 -14.90 -9.93
C ALA A 180 -3.78 -13.49 -10.08
N GLU A 181 -3.64 -12.64 -9.06
CA GLU A 181 -4.11 -11.25 -9.08
C GLU A 181 -3.51 -10.43 -10.24
N ARG A 182 -2.19 -10.54 -10.45
CA ARG A 182 -1.51 -9.84 -11.54
C ARG A 182 -1.91 -10.39 -12.91
N ALA A 183 -2.13 -11.69 -13.04
CA ALA A 183 -2.64 -12.30 -14.27
C ALA A 183 -4.06 -11.81 -14.61
N ALA A 184 -4.97 -11.80 -13.63
CA ALA A 184 -6.32 -11.27 -13.81
C ALA A 184 -6.31 -9.80 -14.25
N ARG A 185 -5.45 -8.96 -13.64
CA ARG A 185 -5.28 -7.56 -14.05
C ARG A 185 -4.72 -7.42 -15.46
N ARG A 186 -3.72 -8.22 -15.83
CA ARG A 186 -3.18 -8.22 -17.21
C ARG A 186 -4.28 -8.57 -18.21
N LYS A 187 -5.06 -9.63 -17.96
CA LYS A 187 -6.22 -9.99 -18.80
C LYS A 187 -7.23 -8.84 -18.91
N TYR A 188 -7.56 -8.20 -17.79
CA TYR A 188 -8.46 -7.03 -17.77
C TYR A 188 -7.93 -5.86 -18.62
N ILE A 189 -6.64 -5.53 -18.51
CA ILE A 189 -6.01 -4.46 -19.28
C ILE A 189 -6.01 -4.78 -20.78
N VAL A 190 -5.65 -6.00 -21.15
CA VAL A 190 -5.65 -6.46 -22.55
C VAL A 190 -7.05 -6.36 -23.14
N ARG A 191 -8.08 -6.85 -22.42
CA ARG A 191 -9.48 -6.74 -22.86
C ARG A 191 -9.90 -5.28 -23.03
N ARG A 192 -9.63 -4.41 -22.06
CA ARG A 192 -9.98 -2.98 -22.14
C ARG A 192 -9.35 -2.29 -23.34
N ARG A 193 -8.08 -2.60 -23.65
CA ARG A 193 -7.38 -2.10 -24.83
C ARG A 193 -8.03 -2.58 -26.13
N LYS A 194 -8.43 -3.85 -26.20
CA LYS A 194 -9.19 -4.39 -27.33
C LYS A 194 -10.51 -3.64 -27.53
N ASP A 195 -11.19 -3.28 -26.45
CA ASP A 195 -12.45 -2.52 -26.48
C ASP A 195 -12.27 -1.02 -26.81
N GLY A 196 -11.09 -0.56 -27.24
CA GLY A 196 -10.77 0.85 -27.51
C GLY A 196 -10.73 1.73 -26.26
N LYS A 197 -10.94 1.16 -25.07
CA LYS A 197 -10.95 1.90 -23.81
C LYS A 197 -9.53 1.93 -23.29
N LEU A 198 -8.84 3.07 -23.45
CA LEU A 198 -7.54 3.32 -22.80
C LEU A 198 -7.62 2.82 -21.36
N ALA A 199 -6.68 1.96 -20.98
CA ALA A 199 -6.62 1.46 -19.62
C ALA A 199 -6.41 2.70 -18.75
N ASN A 200 -7.46 3.15 -18.04
CA ASN A 200 -7.45 4.34 -17.20
C ASN A 200 -6.08 4.42 -16.55
N VAL A 201 -5.33 5.48 -16.89
CA VAL A 201 -4.09 5.83 -16.19
C VAL A 201 -4.48 5.74 -14.74
N ALA A 202 -3.95 4.73 -14.03
CA ALA A 202 -4.42 4.44 -12.69
C ALA A 202 -4.30 5.75 -11.94
N PRO A 203 -5.41 6.38 -11.51
CA PRO A 203 -5.24 7.63 -10.84
C PRO A 203 -4.45 7.25 -9.59
N LEU A 204 -3.35 7.93 -9.38
CA LEU A 204 -2.72 7.96 -8.07
C LEU A 204 -3.71 8.70 -7.17
N ILE A 205 -4.89 8.10 -6.91
CA ILE A 205 -6.06 8.80 -6.39
C ILE A 205 -5.71 9.46 -5.06
N ARG A 206 -4.86 8.82 -4.24
CA ARG A 206 -4.36 9.46 -3.02
C ARG A 206 -3.19 10.44 -3.19
N SER A 207 -2.35 10.35 -4.22
CA SER A 207 -1.37 11.43 -4.47
C SER A 207 -2.03 12.70 -5.01
N GLY A 208 -3.27 12.59 -5.50
CA GLY A 208 -4.11 13.72 -5.90
C GLY A 208 -5.08 14.20 -4.82
N MET A 209 -5.49 13.33 -3.87
CA MET A 209 -6.39 13.74 -2.78
C MET A 209 -5.71 14.67 -1.78
N TRP A 210 -4.45 14.43 -1.45
CA TRP A 210 -3.71 15.21 -0.47
C TRP A 210 -2.53 15.90 -1.13
N THR A 211 -2.49 17.22 -1.04
CA THR A 211 -1.36 18.02 -1.52
C THR A 211 -0.49 18.40 -0.33
N VAL A 212 0.82 18.15 -0.42
CA VAL A 212 1.80 18.60 0.57
C VAL A 212 2.15 20.05 0.24
N SER A 213 1.66 21.00 1.05
CA SER A 213 2.00 22.42 0.88
C SER A 213 3.36 22.77 1.48
N ARG A 214 3.82 22.02 2.49
CA ARG A 214 5.09 22.25 3.20
C ARG A 214 6.09 21.12 2.93
N LYS A 215 6.64 21.09 1.71
CA LYS A 215 7.58 20.05 1.27
C LYS A 215 8.93 20.08 2.00
N ASP A 216 9.31 21.24 2.50
CA ASP A 216 10.46 21.50 3.36
C ASP A 216 10.40 20.70 4.68
N ASN A 217 9.20 20.38 5.15
CA ASN A 217 8.98 19.63 6.40
C ASN A 217 8.95 18.10 6.21
N MET A 218 9.28 17.59 5.03
CA MET A 218 9.34 16.16 4.77
C MET A 218 10.62 15.55 5.35
N VAL A 219 10.48 14.43 6.07
CA VAL A 219 11.55 13.66 6.71
C VAL A 219 11.70 12.29 6.06
#